data_AF-A0A8C2X0F0-F1
#
_entry.id   AF-A0A8C2X0F0-F1
#
_cell.length_a   1.000
_cell.length_b   1.000
_cell.length_c   1.000
_cell.angle_alpha   90.00
_cell.angle_beta   90.00
_cell.angle_gamma   90.00
#
_symmetry.space_group_name_H-M   'P 1'
#
loop_
_entity.id
_entity.type
_entity.pdbx_description
1 polymer ?
#
loop_
_entity_poly.entity_id
_entity_poly.type
_entity_poly.pdbx_seq_one_letter_code
_entity_poly.pdbx_strand_id
1 'polypeptide(L)'
;MECELRSIRQAAQSQERTIQGLTESISTKDSEAQDLYQLMEGQNTTLCKLREMVHHNQLAQLKAPEGVSEYVMLAQLQAELVAVQSSLFSLGLELEASQRSLRQSQRQGDDLSRFKDRLNADLQEVQQYREVTEKHNQDLHSALQKTRSELQAKEAALKEAEVERHTVVQEKDRSITQLKHSLQDKEQQLQEYSEMLDSTGSSKPRDSLLEKLKERIKDRDRALELAIDDKFRCVEEREGQVRRLQLALREKERDLERLRCILSNNEETITSLDALVRGKELELEQAAEAYRNLQWLKQQSEEKERNTLREKDTIISQLQAALQTHSLEAQDLTATLVARVQAGPTEVVEELKARLALKEKLFQELLSDRSRQSNEHQAQVQEMLNTLSSKDQYLQVSHVAGIVEMQLKKPSSRYLFHLFSMASSLAPSPVDMIFTVFFIRQELMLVQEEAMQPSSNESEAEMMALQEELQLVQKKEREAQVSLWTLGQKHKNNCVLEQLVSEYNKLNDALRVEKRLYQNLTHMHTKSDSSENIQALHTELDSVQALRRQLEEVLARTRNMALTLERAAKKQPDFGGGDGQGAACRHKHYSQ
;
A
#
# COMPACT_ATOMS: atom_id res chain seq x y z
N MET A 1 7.33 -18.45 -10.58
CA MET A 1 6.34 -18.03 -11.58
C MET A 1 4.91 -18.30 -11.09
N GLU A 2 4.26 -19.40 -11.45
CA GLU A 2 2.81 -19.56 -11.20
C GLU A 2 2.38 -19.50 -9.73
N CYS A 3 3.05 -20.22 -8.82
CA CYS A 3 2.66 -20.23 -7.41
C CYS A 3 2.77 -18.84 -6.76
N GLU A 4 3.77 -18.05 -7.19
CA GLU A 4 3.97 -16.66 -6.73
C GLU A 4 2.89 -15.75 -7.33
N LEU A 5 2.57 -15.88 -8.62
CA LEU A 5 1.46 -15.15 -9.25
C LEU A 5 0.10 -15.47 -8.60
N ARG A 6 -0.14 -16.73 -8.20
CA ARG A 6 -1.34 -17.13 -7.44
C ARG A 6 -1.34 -16.49 -6.05
N SER A 7 -0.22 -16.52 -5.33
CA SER A 7 -0.07 -15.89 -4.00
C SER A 7 -0.25 -14.36 -4.05
N ILE A 8 0.31 -13.69 -5.05
CA ILE A 8 0.15 -12.24 -5.27
C ILE A 8 -1.31 -11.89 -5.59
N ARG A 9 -1.99 -12.68 -6.45
CA ARG A 9 -3.43 -12.48 -6.72
C ARG A 9 -4.28 -12.66 -5.46
N GLN A 10 -3.99 -13.69 -4.66
CA GLN A 10 -4.71 -13.95 -3.41
C GLN A 10 -4.48 -12.85 -2.36
N ALA A 11 -3.27 -12.29 -2.29
CA ALA A 11 -2.96 -11.12 -1.46
C ALA A 11 -3.65 -9.84 -1.95
N ALA A 12 -3.70 -9.61 -3.27
CA ALA A 12 -4.43 -8.47 -3.84
C ALA A 12 -5.94 -8.58 -3.56
N GLN A 13 -6.53 -9.77 -3.72
CA GLN A 13 -7.93 -10.03 -3.41
C GLN A 13 -8.26 -9.82 -1.93
N SER A 14 -7.39 -10.22 -1.00
CA SER A 14 -7.60 -9.95 0.44
C SER A 14 -7.47 -8.46 0.79
N GLN A 15 -6.58 -7.73 0.12
CA GLN A 15 -6.49 -6.26 0.24
C GLN A 15 -7.74 -5.57 -0.31
N GLU A 16 -8.24 -5.97 -1.48
CA GLU A 16 -9.45 -5.43 -2.10
C GLU A 16 -10.70 -5.65 -1.23
N ARG A 17 -10.85 -6.85 -0.65
CA ARG A 17 -11.91 -7.16 0.34
C ARG A 17 -11.78 -6.33 1.62
N THR A 18 -10.55 -6.07 2.09
CA THR A 18 -10.29 -5.19 3.24
C THR A 18 -10.67 -3.75 2.94
N ILE A 19 -10.33 -3.24 1.75
CA ILE A 19 -10.70 -1.91 1.27
C ILE A 19 -12.22 -1.78 1.16
N GLN A 20 -12.91 -2.80 0.64
CA GLN A 20 -14.38 -2.83 0.56
C GLN A 20 -15.03 -2.77 1.95
N GLY A 21 -14.52 -3.54 2.93
CA GLY A 21 -15.00 -3.49 4.31
C GLY A 21 -14.80 -2.12 4.98
N LEU A 22 -13.65 -1.49 4.76
CA LEU A 22 -13.40 -0.12 5.24
C LEU A 22 -14.31 0.90 4.55
N THR A 23 -14.54 0.76 3.24
CA THR A 23 -15.42 1.65 2.46
C THR A 23 -16.88 1.59 2.93
N GLU A 24 -17.38 0.38 3.20
CA GLU A 24 -18.72 0.21 3.78
C GLU A 24 -18.82 0.82 5.19
N SER A 25 -17.82 0.58 6.05
CA SER A 25 -17.82 1.15 7.41
C SER A 25 -17.73 2.69 7.40
N ILE A 26 -16.98 3.28 6.46
CA ILE A 26 -16.99 4.73 6.22
C ILE A 26 -18.40 5.18 5.81
N SER A 27 -19.05 4.49 4.87
CA SER A 27 -20.41 4.85 4.44
C SER A 27 -21.46 4.77 5.56
N THR A 28 -21.34 3.82 6.50
CA THR A 28 -22.24 3.77 7.66
C THR A 28 -21.93 4.89 8.66
N LYS A 29 -20.66 5.25 8.88
CA LYS A 29 -20.27 6.43 9.68
C LYS A 29 -20.72 7.75 9.07
N ASP A 30 -20.63 7.92 7.75
CA ASP A 30 -21.13 9.12 7.04
C ASP A 30 -22.65 9.25 7.21
N SER A 31 -23.39 8.13 7.16
CA SER A 31 -24.84 8.13 7.42
C SER A 31 -25.19 8.48 8.88
N GLU A 32 -24.41 8.01 9.86
CA GLU A 32 -24.56 8.42 11.27
C GLU A 32 -24.26 9.91 11.46
N ALA A 33 -23.23 10.45 10.81
CA ALA A 33 -22.91 11.87 10.85
C ALA A 33 -24.04 12.71 10.24
N GLN A 34 -24.59 12.30 9.09
CA GLN A 34 -25.66 13.04 8.41
C GLN A 34 -26.99 13.04 9.19
N ASP A 35 -27.30 11.97 9.93
CA ASP A 35 -28.42 11.95 10.89
C ASP A 35 -28.19 12.91 12.07
N LEU A 36 -26.96 12.99 12.58
CA LEU A 36 -26.59 13.89 13.68
C LEU A 36 -26.65 15.36 13.26
N TYR A 37 -26.28 15.69 12.02
CA TYR A 37 -26.47 17.05 11.47
C TYR A 37 -27.96 17.43 11.39
N GLN A 38 -28.82 16.55 10.85
CA GLN A 38 -30.27 16.77 10.81
C GLN A 38 -30.88 16.94 12.21
N LEU A 39 -30.41 16.18 13.20
CA LEU A 39 -30.82 16.32 14.60
C LEU A 39 -30.43 17.69 15.16
N MET A 40 -29.19 18.15 14.95
CA MET A 40 -28.73 19.45 15.43
C MET A 40 -29.49 20.60 14.77
N GLU A 41 -29.81 20.50 13.47
CA GLU A 41 -30.70 21.46 12.80
C GLU A 41 -32.09 21.47 13.45
N GLY A 42 -32.69 20.29 13.67
CA GLY A 42 -33.98 20.14 14.36
C GLY A 42 -33.99 20.81 15.75
N GLN A 43 -32.98 20.53 16.58
CA GLN A 43 -32.81 21.10 17.91
C GLN A 43 -32.58 22.62 17.88
N ASN A 44 -31.87 23.14 16.87
CA ASN A 44 -31.76 24.59 16.68
C ASN A 44 -33.13 25.22 16.32
N THR A 45 -33.96 24.58 15.50
CA THR A 45 -35.31 25.12 15.23
C THR A 45 -36.22 25.10 16.46
N THR A 46 -36.11 24.11 17.35
CA THR A 46 -36.90 24.08 18.58
C THR A 46 -36.40 25.11 19.60
N LEU A 47 -35.09 25.32 19.72
CA LEU A 47 -34.52 26.40 20.52
C LEU A 47 -34.96 27.80 20.05
N CYS A 48 -35.05 28.04 18.74
CA CYS A 48 -35.62 29.29 18.20
C CYS A 48 -37.10 29.46 18.59
N LYS A 49 -37.93 28.43 18.39
CA LYS A 49 -39.36 28.46 18.78
C LYS A 49 -39.55 28.67 20.29
N LEU A 50 -38.70 28.06 21.13
CA LEU A 50 -38.73 28.28 22.58
C LEU A 50 -38.41 29.73 22.95
N ARG A 51 -37.41 30.35 22.30
CA ARG A 51 -37.10 31.79 22.48
C ARG A 51 -38.27 32.68 22.05
N GLU A 52 -38.87 32.39 20.90
CA GLU A 52 -40.07 33.10 20.39
C GLU A 52 -41.26 33.01 21.36
N MET A 53 -41.51 31.83 21.95
CA MET A 53 -42.56 31.64 22.96
C MET A 53 -42.23 32.37 24.28
N VAL A 54 -40.98 32.35 24.75
CA VAL A 54 -40.57 33.08 25.96
C VAL A 54 -40.78 34.58 25.79
N HIS A 55 -40.41 35.15 24.63
CA HIS A 55 -40.69 36.54 24.32
C HIS A 55 -42.19 36.86 24.22
N HIS A 56 -43.01 35.96 23.63
CA HIS A 56 -44.47 36.11 23.65
C HIS A 56 -45.06 36.06 25.06
N ASN A 57 -44.55 35.21 25.94
CA ASN A 57 -45.04 35.07 27.31
C ASN A 57 -44.68 36.31 28.16
N GLN A 58 -43.47 36.85 28.00
CA GLN A 58 -43.05 38.14 28.56
C GLN A 58 -43.98 39.29 28.10
N LEU A 59 -44.33 39.33 26.80
CA LEU A 59 -45.27 40.31 26.23
C LEU A 59 -46.72 40.13 26.69
N ALA A 60 -47.11 38.92 27.11
CA ALA A 60 -48.43 38.63 27.67
C ALA A 60 -48.53 39.02 29.15
N GLN A 61 -47.50 38.74 29.96
CA GLN A 61 -47.45 39.12 31.37
C GLN A 61 -47.56 40.64 31.58
N LEU A 62 -47.04 41.44 30.65
CA LEU A 62 -47.18 42.91 30.62
C LEU A 62 -48.62 43.43 30.42
N LYS A 63 -49.64 42.56 30.36
CA LYS A 63 -51.05 42.92 30.13
C LYS A 63 -52.05 42.32 31.13
N ALA A 64 -51.58 41.71 32.23
CA ALA A 64 -52.47 41.06 33.20
C ALA A 64 -53.21 42.09 34.10
N PRO A 65 -54.55 41.95 34.32
CA PRO A 65 -55.32 42.81 35.22
C PRO A 65 -55.21 42.41 36.70
N GLU A 66 -55.63 43.32 37.58
CA GLU A 66 -55.45 43.23 39.04
C GLU A 66 -56.46 42.25 39.70
N GLY A 67 -55.98 41.17 40.34
CA GLY A 67 -56.84 40.12 40.90
C GLY A 67 -56.13 39.18 41.89
N VAL A 68 -55.56 39.74 42.97
CA VAL A 68 -54.50 39.12 43.80
C VAL A 68 -54.76 37.68 44.29
N SER A 69 -56.00 37.31 44.65
CA SER A 69 -56.27 35.98 45.24
C SER A 69 -56.36 34.84 44.21
N GLU A 70 -56.95 35.08 43.04
CA GLU A 70 -57.00 34.07 41.98
C GLU A 70 -55.62 33.95 41.29
N TYR A 71 -54.86 35.05 41.26
CA TYR A 71 -53.52 35.11 40.68
C TYR A 71 -52.54 34.10 41.31
N VAL A 72 -52.64 33.83 42.62
CA VAL A 72 -51.76 32.86 43.30
C VAL A 72 -52.10 31.43 42.88
N MET A 73 -53.38 31.07 42.83
CA MET A 73 -53.86 29.76 42.37
C MET A 73 -53.52 29.53 40.89
N LEU A 74 -53.72 30.55 40.05
CA LEU A 74 -53.29 30.54 38.64
C LEU A 74 -51.77 30.40 38.50
N ALA A 75 -50.98 31.12 39.30
CA ALA A 75 -49.51 31.01 39.27
C ALA A 75 -49.03 29.62 39.71
N GLN A 76 -49.68 28.99 40.69
CA GLN A 76 -49.36 27.61 41.10
C GLN A 76 -49.73 26.59 40.02
N LEU A 77 -50.95 26.65 39.47
CA LEU A 77 -51.36 25.80 38.35
C LEU A 77 -50.48 26.01 37.09
N GLN A 78 -50.01 27.23 36.85
CA GLN A 78 -49.12 27.54 35.74
C GLN A 78 -47.68 27.09 36.01
N ALA A 79 -47.21 27.10 37.25
CA ALA A 79 -45.93 26.49 37.64
C ALA A 79 -45.98 24.96 37.54
N GLU A 80 -47.07 24.32 37.96
CA GLU A 80 -47.29 22.88 37.76
C GLU A 80 -47.38 22.51 36.28
N LEU A 81 -48.07 23.32 35.46
CA LEU A 81 -48.13 23.14 34.01
C LEU A 81 -46.74 23.24 33.37
N VAL A 82 -45.92 24.22 33.77
CA VAL A 82 -44.53 24.34 33.29
C VAL A 82 -43.66 23.17 33.77
N ALA A 83 -43.83 22.70 35.01
CA ALA A 83 -43.14 21.52 35.52
C ALA A 83 -43.48 20.26 34.70
N VAL A 84 -44.77 20.02 34.43
CA VAL A 84 -45.24 18.91 33.58
C VAL A 84 -44.77 19.06 32.14
N GLN A 85 -44.76 20.26 31.57
CA GLN A 85 -44.18 20.51 30.25
C GLN A 85 -42.66 20.21 30.23
N SER A 86 -41.94 20.55 31.29
CA SER A 86 -40.49 20.28 31.39
C SER A 86 -40.18 18.78 31.52
N SER A 87 -40.96 18.01 32.29
CA SER A 87 -40.75 16.57 32.43
C SER A 87 -41.16 15.81 31.17
N LEU A 88 -42.22 16.23 30.47
CA LEU A 88 -42.63 15.67 29.18
C LEU A 88 -41.59 15.96 28.09
N PHE A 89 -40.96 17.15 28.11
CA PHE A 89 -39.85 17.48 27.23
C PHE A 89 -38.59 16.63 27.52
N SER A 90 -38.19 16.48 28.78
CA SER A 90 -37.07 15.62 29.17
C SER A 90 -37.29 14.16 28.76
N LEU A 91 -38.49 13.61 29.02
CA LEU A 91 -38.86 12.25 28.59
C LEU A 91 -38.83 12.10 27.05
N GLY A 92 -39.15 13.15 26.31
CA GLY A 92 -38.99 13.21 24.85
C GLY A 92 -37.53 13.10 24.41
N LEU A 93 -36.60 13.80 25.09
CA LEU A 93 -35.17 13.71 24.82
C LEU A 93 -34.59 12.33 25.15
N GLU A 94 -35.03 11.72 26.25
CA GLU A 94 -34.67 10.34 26.65
C GLU A 94 -35.18 9.30 25.63
N LEU A 95 -36.41 9.48 25.14
CA LEU A 95 -36.98 8.63 24.10
C LEU A 95 -36.20 8.76 22.78
N GLU A 96 -35.85 9.97 22.35
CA GLU A 96 -35.00 10.14 21.17
C GLU A 96 -33.61 9.53 21.36
N ALA A 97 -32.96 9.73 22.52
CA ALA A 97 -31.65 9.15 22.80
C ALA A 97 -31.70 7.61 22.74
N SER A 98 -32.76 7.01 23.29
CA SER A 98 -33.03 5.58 23.22
C SER A 98 -33.23 5.10 21.78
N GLN A 99 -33.99 5.85 20.96
CA GLN A 99 -34.17 5.54 19.53
C GLN A 99 -32.87 5.67 18.72
N ARG A 100 -32.02 6.66 19.02
CA ARG A 100 -30.71 6.82 18.38
C ARG A 100 -29.78 5.64 18.71
N SER A 101 -29.73 5.23 19.98
CA SER A 101 -29.00 4.04 20.42
C SER A 101 -29.49 2.76 19.73
N LEU A 102 -30.80 2.60 19.57
CA LEU A 102 -31.38 1.46 18.83
C LEU A 102 -30.97 1.45 17.36
N ARG A 103 -31.04 2.58 16.65
CA ARG A 103 -30.61 2.69 15.24
C ARG A 103 -29.12 2.42 15.07
N GLN A 104 -28.29 2.88 16.01
CA GLN A 104 -26.86 2.61 16.01
C GLN A 104 -26.56 1.12 16.22
N SER A 105 -27.23 0.48 17.18
CA SER A 105 -27.13 -0.96 17.42
C SER A 105 -27.59 -1.80 16.22
N GLN A 106 -28.65 -1.38 15.53
CA GLN A 106 -29.10 -2.01 14.28
C GLN A 106 -28.05 -1.92 13.17
N ARG A 107 -27.47 -0.73 12.93
CA ARG A 107 -26.39 -0.55 11.93
C ARG A 107 -25.16 -1.39 12.24
N GLN A 108 -24.77 -1.48 13.52
CA GLN A 108 -23.68 -2.35 13.96
C GLN A 108 -24.01 -3.84 13.72
N GLY A 109 -25.25 -4.26 13.94
CA GLY A 109 -25.72 -5.61 13.62
C GLY A 109 -25.68 -5.93 12.12
N ASP A 110 -26.10 -5.00 11.27
CA ASP A 110 -26.05 -5.13 9.81
C ASP A 110 -24.60 -5.22 9.30
N ASP A 111 -23.71 -4.34 9.78
CA ASP A 111 -22.28 -4.35 9.41
C ASP A 111 -21.59 -5.65 9.88
N LEU A 112 -21.92 -6.16 11.07
CA LEU A 112 -21.45 -7.46 11.55
C LEU A 112 -22.00 -8.63 10.72
N SER A 113 -23.24 -8.58 10.23
CA SER A 113 -23.75 -9.60 9.30
C SER A 113 -22.99 -9.55 7.97
N ARG A 114 -22.81 -8.37 7.37
CA ARG A 114 -22.04 -8.21 6.13
C ARG A 114 -20.58 -8.68 6.28
N PHE A 115 -19.98 -8.46 7.44
CA PHE A 115 -18.64 -8.99 7.75
C PHE A 115 -18.65 -10.53 7.84
N LYS A 116 -19.57 -11.10 8.61
CA LYS A 116 -19.77 -12.56 8.72
C LYS A 116 -20.01 -13.22 7.36
N ASP A 117 -20.87 -12.64 6.53
CA ASP A 117 -21.29 -13.25 5.28
C ASP A 117 -20.17 -13.16 4.21
N ARG A 118 -19.32 -12.12 4.25
CA ARG A 118 -18.03 -12.10 3.53
C ARG A 118 -17.06 -13.18 4.01
N LEU A 119 -16.87 -13.30 5.32
CA LEU A 119 -15.95 -14.30 5.89
C LEU A 119 -16.41 -15.73 5.58
N ASN A 120 -17.72 -15.97 5.48
CA ASN A 120 -18.29 -17.22 4.98
C ASN A 120 -17.98 -17.45 3.48
N ALA A 121 -18.07 -16.41 2.64
CA ALA A 121 -17.72 -16.50 1.22
C ALA A 121 -16.21 -16.77 1.01
N ASP A 122 -15.34 -16.06 1.74
CA ASP A 122 -13.88 -16.31 1.77
C ASP A 122 -13.56 -17.75 2.16
N LEU A 123 -14.24 -18.26 3.20
CA LEU A 123 -14.07 -19.64 3.67
C LEU A 123 -14.56 -20.68 2.64
N GLN A 124 -15.64 -20.38 1.91
CA GLN A 124 -16.11 -21.23 0.81
C GLN A 124 -15.15 -21.21 -0.40
N GLU A 125 -14.61 -20.04 -0.78
CA GLU A 125 -13.57 -19.96 -1.81
C GLU A 125 -12.34 -20.80 -1.43
N VAL A 126 -11.82 -20.64 -0.21
CA VAL A 126 -10.65 -21.38 0.27
C VAL A 126 -10.92 -22.89 0.32
N GLN A 127 -12.14 -23.32 0.67
CA GLN A 127 -12.55 -24.73 0.57
C GLN A 127 -12.55 -25.23 -0.89
N GLN A 128 -13.11 -24.46 -1.84
CA GLN A 128 -13.10 -24.82 -3.27
C GLN A 128 -11.69 -24.90 -3.85
N TYR A 129 -10.82 -23.91 -3.54
CA TYR A 129 -9.41 -23.94 -3.94
C TYR A 129 -8.67 -25.15 -3.36
N ARG A 130 -8.94 -25.51 -2.10
CA ARG A 130 -8.40 -26.73 -1.50
C ARG A 130 -8.90 -27.97 -2.24
N GLU A 131 -10.20 -28.12 -2.48
CA GLU A 131 -10.76 -29.28 -3.18
C GLU A 131 -10.16 -29.47 -4.58
N VAL A 132 -10.02 -28.39 -5.36
CA VAL A 132 -9.42 -28.43 -6.70
C VAL A 132 -7.95 -28.86 -6.61
N THR A 133 -7.21 -28.34 -5.63
CA THR A 133 -5.81 -28.72 -5.38
C THR A 133 -5.69 -30.18 -4.93
N GLU A 134 -6.62 -30.65 -4.08
CA GLU A 134 -6.63 -32.02 -3.56
C GLU A 134 -6.98 -33.04 -4.67
N LYS A 135 -7.93 -32.72 -5.55
CA LYS A 135 -8.23 -33.48 -6.78
C LYS A 135 -7.01 -33.54 -7.71
N HIS A 136 -6.36 -32.41 -7.99
CA HIS A 136 -5.16 -32.38 -8.83
C HIS A 136 -4.01 -33.22 -8.25
N ASN A 137 -3.82 -33.23 -6.92
CA ASN A 137 -2.84 -34.10 -6.27
C ASN A 137 -3.22 -35.59 -6.39
N GLN A 138 -4.50 -35.94 -6.32
CA GLN A 138 -4.98 -37.32 -6.55
C GLN A 138 -4.74 -37.77 -8.00
N ASP A 139 -4.95 -36.87 -8.99
CA ASP A 139 -4.64 -37.13 -10.40
C ASP A 139 -3.13 -37.35 -10.61
N LEU A 140 -2.28 -36.50 -10.02
CA LEU A 140 -0.82 -36.64 -10.07
C LEU A 140 -0.35 -37.94 -9.42
N HIS A 141 -0.89 -38.32 -8.25
CA HIS A 141 -0.58 -39.60 -7.62
C HIS A 141 -1.01 -40.79 -8.50
N SER A 142 -2.18 -40.71 -9.14
CA SER A 142 -2.68 -41.74 -10.06
C SER A 142 -1.79 -41.88 -11.31
N ALA A 143 -1.35 -40.77 -11.89
CA ALA A 143 -0.41 -40.75 -13.02
C ALA A 143 0.98 -41.29 -12.63
N LEU A 144 1.49 -40.95 -11.45
CA LEU A 144 2.74 -41.48 -10.90
C LEU A 144 2.66 -42.98 -10.59
N GLN A 145 1.52 -43.48 -10.11
CA GLN A 145 1.32 -44.91 -9.89
C GLN A 145 1.26 -45.68 -11.22
N LYS A 146 0.54 -45.15 -12.22
CA LYS A 146 0.46 -45.74 -13.56
C LYS A 146 1.82 -45.79 -14.26
N THR A 147 2.56 -44.69 -14.28
CA THR A 147 3.89 -44.65 -14.90
C THR A 147 4.90 -45.57 -14.19
N ARG A 148 4.79 -45.75 -12.86
CA ARG A 148 5.57 -46.75 -12.12
C ARG A 148 5.22 -48.19 -12.52
N SER A 149 3.93 -48.54 -12.68
CA SER A 149 3.56 -49.89 -13.11
C SER A 149 3.93 -50.17 -14.57
N GLU A 150 3.84 -49.17 -15.44
CA GLU A 150 4.33 -49.24 -16.83
C GLU A 150 5.85 -49.44 -16.89
N LEU A 151 6.62 -48.71 -16.07
CA LEU A 151 8.07 -48.90 -15.94
C LEU A 151 8.41 -50.32 -15.42
N GLN A 152 7.75 -50.77 -14.35
CA GLN A 152 7.96 -52.12 -13.80
C GLN A 152 7.66 -53.22 -14.82
N ALA A 153 6.62 -53.07 -15.64
CA ALA A 153 6.31 -53.99 -16.72
C ALA A 153 7.37 -53.97 -17.85
N LYS A 154 7.95 -52.80 -18.16
CA LYS A 154 9.07 -52.70 -19.10
C LYS A 154 10.36 -53.30 -18.55
N GLU A 155 10.65 -53.13 -17.26
CA GLU A 155 11.80 -53.77 -16.61
C GLU A 155 11.67 -55.31 -16.59
N ALA A 156 10.46 -55.84 -16.40
CA ALA A 156 10.22 -57.28 -16.48
C ALA A 156 10.47 -57.80 -17.90
N ALA A 157 9.84 -57.19 -18.91
CA ALA A 157 10.00 -57.58 -20.32
C ALA A 157 11.45 -57.43 -20.82
N LEU A 158 12.22 -56.46 -20.31
CA LEU A 158 13.65 -56.33 -20.61
C LEU A 158 14.46 -57.49 -20.02
N LYS A 159 14.20 -57.90 -18.77
CA LYS A 159 14.87 -59.05 -18.13
C LYS A 159 14.54 -60.37 -18.85
N GLU A 160 13.31 -60.53 -19.31
CA GLU A 160 12.88 -61.68 -20.14
C GLU A 160 13.64 -61.70 -21.48
N ALA A 161 13.65 -60.59 -22.22
CA ALA A 161 14.39 -60.46 -23.48
C ALA A 161 15.92 -60.59 -23.31
N GLU A 162 16.48 -60.19 -22.17
CA GLU A 162 17.87 -60.44 -21.82
C GLU A 162 18.12 -61.95 -21.62
N VAL A 163 17.27 -62.67 -20.90
CA VAL A 163 17.39 -64.12 -20.71
C VAL A 163 17.28 -64.87 -22.05
N GLU A 164 16.31 -64.52 -22.89
CA GLU A 164 16.18 -65.07 -24.26
C GLU A 164 17.43 -64.80 -25.11
N ARG A 165 18.02 -63.60 -25.01
CA ARG A 165 19.26 -63.28 -25.71
C ARG A 165 20.44 -64.13 -25.21
N HIS A 166 20.51 -64.41 -23.91
CA HIS A 166 21.56 -65.27 -23.35
C HIS A 166 21.39 -66.75 -23.78
N THR A 167 20.16 -67.29 -23.83
CA THR A 167 19.95 -68.68 -24.31
C THR A 167 20.31 -68.81 -25.79
N VAL A 168 19.88 -67.86 -26.64
CA VAL A 168 20.22 -67.84 -28.08
C VAL A 168 21.73 -67.70 -28.33
N VAL A 169 22.47 -66.97 -27.48
CA VAL A 169 23.94 -66.92 -27.55
C VAL A 169 24.54 -68.27 -27.16
N GLN A 170 24.12 -68.88 -26.05
CA GLN A 170 24.61 -70.21 -25.65
C GLN A 170 24.34 -71.30 -26.70
N GLU A 171 23.19 -71.26 -27.39
CA GLU A 171 22.87 -72.19 -28.48
C GLU A 171 23.76 -72.00 -29.71
N LYS A 172 24.10 -70.75 -30.03
CA LYS A 172 25.08 -70.43 -31.08
C LYS A 172 26.48 -70.90 -30.69
N ASP A 173 26.89 -70.75 -29.44
CA ASP A 173 28.19 -71.25 -28.98
C ASP A 173 28.26 -72.79 -29.00
N ARG A 174 27.17 -73.48 -28.63
CA ARG A 174 27.04 -74.95 -28.81
C ARG A 174 27.15 -75.36 -30.29
N SER A 175 26.51 -74.62 -31.19
CA SER A 175 26.60 -74.88 -32.64
C SER A 175 28.00 -74.59 -33.20
N ILE A 176 28.64 -73.49 -32.79
CA ILE A 176 30.00 -73.12 -33.19
C ILE A 176 31.02 -74.14 -32.70
N THR A 177 30.89 -74.63 -31.46
CA THR A 177 31.75 -75.69 -30.93
C THR A 177 31.55 -77.01 -31.67
N GLN A 178 30.31 -77.43 -31.96
CA GLN A 178 30.05 -78.61 -32.80
C GLN A 178 30.66 -78.48 -34.21
N LEU A 179 30.50 -77.33 -34.87
CA LEU A 179 31.06 -77.07 -36.19
C LEU A 179 32.60 -77.05 -36.19
N LYS A 180 33.25 -76.57 -35.11
CA LYS A 180 34.71 -76.61 -34.98
C LYS A 180 35.27 -78.03 -34.92
N HIS A 181 34.64 -78.93 -34.16
CA HIS A 181 35.06 -80.34 -34.13
C HIS A 181 34.87 -80.99 -35.51
N SER A 182 33.70 -80.80 -36.14
CA SER A 182 33.41 -81.31 -37.49
C SER A 182 34.39 -80.79 -38.55
N LEU A 183 34.81 -79.53 -38.46
CA LEU A 183 35.85 -78.96 -39.33
C LEU A 183 37.21 -79.64 -39.10
N GLN A 184 37.64 -79.79 -37.84
CA GLN A 184 38.89 -80.45 -37.46
C GLN A 184 38.93 -81.92 -37.92
N ASP A 185 37.80 -82.64 -37.86
CA ASP A 185 37.66 -84.00 -38.38
C ASP A 185 37.79 -84.04 -39.91
N LYS A 186 37.35 -82.99 -40.62
CA LYS A 186 37.49 -82.87 -42.08
C LYS A 186 38.88 -82.44 -42.52
N GLU A 187 39.56 -81.61 -41.75
CA GLU A 187 40.96 -81.25 -41.99
C GLU A 187 41.87 -82.48 -41.87
N GLN A 188 41.64 -83.35 -40.87
CA GLN A 188 42.32 -84.65 -40.76
C GLN A 188 42.08 -85.54 -41.98
N GLN A 189 40.82 -85.72 -42.41
CA GLN A 189 40.49 -86.54 -43.59
C GLN A 189 41.14 -86.00 -44.88
N LEU A 190 41.25 -84.67 -45.04
CA LEU A 190 41.90 -84.07 -46.21
C LEU A 190 43.43 -84.28 -46.21
N GLN A 191 44.07 -84.29 -45.04
CA GLN A 191 45.49 -84.63 -44.91
C GLN A 191 45.76 -86.07 -45.39
N GLU A 192 44.97 -87.05 -44.92
CA GLU A 192 45.04 -88.46 -45.34
C GLU A 192 44.88 -88.61 -46.87
N TYR A 193 43.95 -87.86 -47.48
CA TYR A 193 43.77 -87.88 -48.94
C TYR A 193 44.92 -87.25 -49.72
N SER A 194 45.58 -86.21 -49.20
CA SER A 194 46.75 -85.60 -49.85
C SER A 194 47.92 -86.58 -49.94
N GLU A 195 48.20 -87.27 -48.83
CA GLU A 195 49.28 -88.27 -48.74
C GLU A 195 49.05 -89.45 -49.70
N MET A 196 47.79 -89.83 -49.95
CA MET A 196 47.46 -90.81 -50.98
C MET A 196 47.60 -90.28 -52.42
N LEU A 197 47.32 -89.00 -52.68
CA LEU A 197 47.37 -88.42 -54.03
C LEU A 197 48.79 -88.20 -54.56
N ASP A 198 49.75 -87.86 -53.69
CA ASP A 198 51.17 -87.70 -54.06
C ASP A 198 51.82 -89.01 -54.56
N SER A 199 51.18 -90.17 -54.30
CA SER A 199 51.73 -91.50 -54.61
C SER A 199 51.66 -91.93 -56.08
N THR A 200 50.76 -91.36 -56.91
CA THR A 200 50.31 -92.01 -58.15
C THR A 200 50.24 -91.09 -59.38
N GLY A 201 51.29 -91.12 -60.21
CA GLY A 201 51.28 -90.55 -61.55
C GLY A 201 51.45 -91.61 -62.64
N SER A 202 50.42 -91.88 -63.46
CA SER A 202 50.58 -92.69 -64.68
C SER A 202 49.58 -92.39 -65.81
N SER A 203 50.09 -92.47 -67.04
CA SER A 203 49.44 -92.06 -68.29
C SER A 203 48.42 -93.09 -68.83
N LYS A 204 47.12 -92.77 -68.72
CA LYS A 204 46.06 -93.28 -69.62
C LYS A 204 45.09 -92.15 -70.06
N PRO A 205 45.56 -91.07 -70.71
CA PRO A 205 44.99 -89.75 -70.46
C PRO A 205 44.09 -89.18 -71.56
N ARG A 206 43.81 -89.85 -72.70
CA ARG A 206 43.19 -89.17 -73.85
C ARG A 206 41.66 -89.15 -73.81
N ASP A 207 41.00 -90.30 -73.86
CA ASP A 207 39.53 -90.35 -73.78
C ASP A 207 39.03 -89.98 -72.38
N SER A 208 39.79 -90.36 -71.35
CA SER A 208 39.59 -89.90 -69.97
C SER A 208 39.78 -88.39 -69.80
N LEU A 209 40.56 -87.70 -70.65
CA LEU A 209 40.59 -86.23 -70.69
C LEU A 209 39.34 -85.67 -71.40
N LEU A 210 38.82 -86.32 -72.43
CA LEU A 210 37.58 -85.90 -73.08
C LEU A 210 36.37 -86.05 -72.13
N GLU A 211 36.34 -87.09 -71.31
CA GLU A 211 35.36 -87.23 -70.22
C GLU A 211 35.59 -86.17 -69.13
N LYS A 212 36.82 -85.99 -68.63
CA LYS A 212 37.17 -84.91 -67.67
C LYS A 212 37.00 -83.48 -68.21
N LEU A 213 36.81 -83.29 -69.52
CA LEU A 213 36.43 -82.02 -70.12
C LEU A 213 34.90 -81.88 -70.20
N LYS A 214 34.15 -82.94 -70.51
CA LYS A 214 32.68 -82.96 -70.41
C LYS A 214 32.22 -82.78 -68.96
N GLU A 215 32.90 -83.41 -68.00
CA GLU A 215 32.68 -83.23 -66.56
C GLU A 215 32.98 -81.79 -66.16
N ARG A 216 34.17 -81.26 -66.43
CA ARG A 216 34.49 -79.85 -66.11
C ARG A 216 33.60 -78.82 -66.78
N ILE A 217 33.00 -79.11 -67.94
CA ILE A 217 31.96 -78.26 -68.53
C ILE A 217 30.68 -78.32 -67.67
N LYS A 218 30.18 -79.51 -67.32
CA LYS A 218 29.03 -79.65 -66.40
C LYS A 218 29.28 -79.01 -65.04
N ASP A 219 30.47 -79.19 -64.47
CA ASP A 219 30.84 -78.63 -63.17
C ASP A 219 30.91 -77.10 -63.22
N ARG A 220 31.47 -76.54 -64.30
CA ARG A 220 31.45 -75.10 -64.56
C ARG A 220 30.03 -74.57 -64.71
N ASP A 221 29.20 -75.26 -65.50
CA ASP A 221 27.85 -74.80 -65.79
C ASP A 221 26.96 -74.85 -64.54
N ARG A 222 27.10 -75.90 -63.73
CA ARG A 222 26.49 -76.00 -62.40
C ARG A 222 27.03 -74.97 -61.40
N ALA A 223 28.33 -74.65 -61.45
CA ALA A 223 28.91 -73.58 -60.63
C ALA A 223 28.43 -72.19 -61.08
N LEU A 224 28.13 -72.00 -62.37
CA LEU A 224 27.51 -70.77 -62.89
C LEU A 224 26.05 -70.67 -62.45
N GLU A 225 25.27 -71.76 -62.48
CA GLU A 225 23.91 -71.82 -61.92
C GLU A 225 23.91 -71.41 -60.44
N LEU A 226 24.73 -72.06 -59.60
CA LEU A 226 24.85 -71.72 -58.17
C LEU A 226 25.29 -70.26 -57.95
N ALA A 227 26.26 -69.77 -58.72
CA ALA A 227 26.74 -68.38 -58.63
C ALA A 227 25.75 -67.34 -59.20
N ILE A 228 24.71 -67.77 -59.92
CA ILE A 228 23.58 -66.95 -60.35
C ILE A 228 22.50 -66.95 -59.26
N ASP A 229 22.13 -68.11 -58.71
CA ASP A 229 21.17 -68.24 -57.62
C ASP A 229 21.61 -67.50 -56.34
N ASP A 230 22.89 -67.61 -55.96
CA ASP A 230 23.45 -66.88 -54.82
C ASP A 230 23.45 -65.36 -55.07
N LYS A 231 23.63 -64.91 -56.32
CA LYS A 231 23.49 -63.49 -56.68
C LYS A 231 22.05 -63.02 -56.61
N PHE A 232 21.07 -63.81 -57.08
CA PHE A 232 19.66 -63.49 -56.94
C PHE A 232 19.27 -63.38 -55.46
N ARG A 233 19.64 -64.35 -54.62
CA ARG A 233 19.40 -64.32 -53.17
C ARG A 233 20.03 -63.07 -52.52
N CYS A 234 21.26 -62.72 -52.89
CA CYS A 234 21.91 -61.48 -52.46
C CYS A 234 21.15 -60.22 -52.90
N VAL A 235 20.58 -60.18 -54.11
CA VAL A 235 19.75 -59.05 -54.57
C VAL A 235 18.44 -58.98 -53.78
N GLU A 236 17.74 -60.10 -53.58
CA GLU A 236 16.51 -60.18 -52.78
C GLU A 236 16.73 -59.73 -51.34
N GLU A 237 17.84 -60.14 -50.71
CA GLU A 237 18.24 -59.68 -49.37
C GLU A 237 18.48 -58.16 -49.34
N ARG A 238 19.15 -57.59 -50.35
CA ARG A 238 19.39 -56.14 -50.45
C ARG A 238 18.10 -55.38 -50.71
N GLU A 239 17.20 -55.87 -51.55
CA GLU A 239 15.86 -55.30 -51.70
C GLU A 239 15.08 -55.37 -50.38
N GLY A 240 15.14 -56.50 -49.67
CA GLY A 240 14.54 -56.66 -48.34
C GLY A 240 15.14 -55.71 -47.29
N GLN A 241 16.42 -55.33 -47.41
CA GLN A 241 17.03 -54.27 -46.60
C GLN A 241 16.51 -52.88 -47.01
N VAL A 242 16.47 -52.57 -48.31
CA VAL A 242 15.95 -51.28 -48.83
C VAL A 242 14.50 -51.06 -48.44
N ARG A 243 13.63 -52.08 -48.59
CA ARG A 243 12.21 -52.01 -48.18
C ARG A 243 12.06 -51.75 -46.68
N ARG A 244 12.89 -52.36 -45.83
CA ARG A 244 12.92 -52.09 -44.37
C ARG A 244 13.40 -50.67 -44.05
N LEU A 245 14.45 -50.18 -44.71
CA LEU A 245 14.95 -48.81 -44.54
C LEU A 245 13.93 -47.77 -45.00
N GLN A 246 13.19 -48.02 -46.08
CA GLN A 246 12.11 -47.15 -46.54
C GLN A 246 10.93 -47.07 -45.56
N LEU A 247 10.62 -48.16 -44.84
CA LEU A 247 9.60 -48.14 -43.79
C LEU A 247 10.07 -47.35 -42.56
N ALA A 248 11.30 -47.62 -42.09
CA ALA A 248 11.90 -46.89 -40.97
C ALA A 248 12.06 -45.38 -41.26
N LEU A 249 12.39 -45.00 -42.51
CA LEU A 249 12.45 -43.61 -42.93
C LEU A 249 11.07 -42.94 -42.83
N ARG A 250 10.01 -43.59 -43.34
CA ARG A 250 8.63 -43.09 -43.24
C ARG A 250 8.12 -42.98 -41.80
N GLU A 251 8.62 -43.83 -40.90
CA GLU A 251 8.34 -43.71 -39.46
C GLU A 251 9.06 -42.48 -38.87
N LYS A 252 10.32 -42.24 -39.24
CA LYS A 252 11.05 -41.03 -38.80
C LYS A 252 10.50 -39.73 -39.41
N GLU A 253 9.98 -39.76 -40.64
CA GLU A 253 9.25 -38.64 -41.25
C GLU A 253 8.01 -38.28 -40.42
N ARG A 254 7.23 -39.27 -39.95
CA ARG A 254 6.08 -39.06 -39.06
C ARG A 254 6.47 -38.59 -37.66
N ASP A 255 7.55 -39.14 -37.09
CA ASP A 255 8.09 -38.68 -35.80
C ASP A 255 8.51 -37.20 -35.89
N LEU A 256 9.20 -36.82 -36.97
CA LEU A 256 9.62 -35.43 -37.22
C LEU A 256 8.44 -34.50 -37.45
N GLU A 257 7.38 -34.94 -38.13
CA GLU A 257 6.17 -34.14 -38.31
C GLU A 257 5.43 -33.93 -36.99
N ARG A 258 5.30 -34.99 -36.17
CA ARG A 258 4.74 -34.90 -34.82
C ARG A 258 5.55 -33.93 -33.95
N LEU A 259 6.88 -33.96 -34.04
CA LEU A 259 7.76 -33.02 -33.34
C LEU A 259 7.60 -31.59 -33.86
N ARG A 260 7.44 -31.38 -35.17
CA ARG A 260 7.12 -30.06 -35.75
C ARG A 260 5.82 -29.48 -35.20
N CYS A 261 4.74 -30.28 -35.12
CA CYS A 261 3.49 -29.83 -34.50
C CYS A 261 3.68 -29.46 -33.01
N ILE A 262 4.42 -30.25 -32.24
CA ILE A 262 4.71 -29.95 -30.83
C ILE A 262 5.53 -28.66 -30.70
N LEU A 263 6.51 -28.43 -31.59
CA LEU A 263 7.31 -27.21 -31.60
C LEU A 263 6.49 -25.97 -31.99
N SER A 264 5.57 -26.07 -32.97
CA SER A 264 4.63 -24.98 -33.32
C SER A 264 3.76 -24.60 -32.13
N ASN A 265 3.16 -25.58 -31.44
CA ASN A 265 2.35 -25.33 -30.25
C ASN A 265 3.17 -24.70 -29.10
N ASN A 266 4.46 -25.07 -28.98
CA ASN A 266 5.37 -24.48 -28.02
C ASN A 266 5.74 -23.02 -28.40
N GLU A 267 5.89 -22.72 -29.69
CA GLU A 267 6.14 -21.36 -30.20
C GLU A 267 4.91 -20.44 -30.02
N GLU A 268 3.71 -20.96 -30.28
CA GLU A 268 2.42 -20.29 -30.00
C GLU A 268 2.24 -20.02 -28.49
N THR A 269 2.56 -20.98 -27.63
CA THR A 269 2.47 -20.76 -26.17
C THR A 269 3.55 -19.79 -25.67
N ILE A 270 4.78 -19.85 -26.16
CA ILE A 270 5.84 -18.86 -25.84
C ILE A 270 5.42 -17.45 -26.27
N THR A 271 4.97 -17.27 -27.51
CA THR A 271 4.53 -15.95 -28.00
C THR A 271 3.31 -15.41 -27.26
N SER A 272 2.39 -16.28 -26.80
CA SER A 272 1.28 -15.89 -25.92
C SER A 272 1.75 -15.46 -24.52
N LEU A 273 2.81 -16.08 -23.98
CA LEU A 273 3.42 -15.71 -22.71
C LEU A 273 4.20 -14.40 -22.83
N ASP A 274 4.95 -14.18 -23.92
CA ASP A 274 5.64 -12.92 -24.20
C ASP A 274 4.66 -11.74 -24.30
N ALA A 275 3.49 -11.94 -24.93
CA ALA A 275 2.43 -10.94 -24.98
C ALA A 275 1.88 -10.62 -23.58
N LEU A 276 1.70 -11.63 -22.72
CA LEU A 276 1.27 -11.46 -21.33
C LEU A 276 2.35 -10.76 -20.48
N VAL A 277 3.63 -11.10 -20.66
CA VAL A 277 4.76 -10.44 -19.98
C VAL A 277 4.81 -8.96 -20.34
N ARG A 278 4.74 -8.60 -21.62
CA ARG A 278 4.68 -7.19 -22.07
C ARG A 278 3.48 -6.44 -21.53
N GLY A 279 2.33 -7.11 -21.39
CA GLY A 279 1.16 -6.55 -20.71
C GLY A 279 1.45 -6.21 -19.23
N LYS A 280 2.18 -7.08 -18.52
CA LYS A 280 2.56 -6.84 -17.12
C LYS A 280 3.71 -5.85 -16.94
N GLU A 281 4.60 -5.72 -17.93
CA GLU A 281 5.59 -4.64 -17.99
C GLU A 281 4.88 -3.28 -18.10
N LEU A 282 3.90 -3.16 -19.02
CA LEU A 282 3.11 -1.94 -19.19
C LEU A 282 2.28 -1.57 -17.94
N GLU A 283 1.62 -2.55 -17.31
CA GLU A 283 0.89 -2.34 -16.04
C GLU A 283 1.83 -1.84 -14.92
N LEU A 284 3.06 -2.37 -14.85
CA LEU A 284 4.06 -1.95 -13.87
C LEU A 284 4.57 -0.52 -14.14
N GLU A 285 4.80 -0.16 -15.41
CA GLU A 285 5.17 1.21 -15.79
C GLU A 285 4.07 2.22 -15.43
N GLN A 286 2.80 1.90 -15.73
CA GLN A 286 1.64 2.72 -15.35
C GLN A 286 1.51 2.87 -13.84
N ALA A 287 1.66 1.79 -13.07
CA ALA A 287 1.65 1.83 -11.61
C ALA A 287 2.82 2.68 -11.04
N ALA A 288 4.01 2.58 -11.64
CA ALA A 288 5.16 3.39 -11.26
C ALA A 288 4.97 4.88 -11.60
N GLU A 289 4.29 5.22 -12.70
CA GLU A 289 3.94 6.60 -13.03
C GLU A 289 2.86 7.17 -12.09
N ALA A 290 1.82 6.39 -11.80
CA ALA A 290 0.83 6.74 -10.77
C ALA A 290 1.48 6.99 -9.40
N TYR A 291 2.45 6.15 -9.01
CA TYR A 291 3.23 6.35 -7.78
C TYR A 291 4.02 7.66 -7.78
N ARG A 292 4.73 7.99 -8.88
CA ARG A 292 5.46 9.27 -9.01
C ARG A 292 4.52 10.48 -8.90
N ASN A 293 3.34 10.40 -9.52
CA ASN A 293 2.32 11.46 -9.46
C ASN A 293 1.76 11.64 -8.05
N LEU A 294 1.47 10.55 -7.32
CA LEU A 294 1.07 10.59 -5.91
C LEU A 294 2.19 11.12 -5.00
N GLN A 295 3.44 10.75 -5.25
CA GLN A 295 4.61 11.25 -4.52
C GLN A 295 4.79 12.77 -4.72
N TRP A 296 4.61 13.27 -5.94
CA TRP A 296 4.64 14.70 -6.24
C TRP A 296 3.48 15.46 -5.58
N LEU A 297 2.25 14.92 -5.65
CA LEU A 297 1.08 15.51 -4.96
C LEU A 297 1.30 15.58 -3.44
N LYS A 298 1.88 14.54 -2.83
CA LYS A 298 2.25 14.53 -1.41
C LYS A 298 3.29 15.62 -1.08
N GLN A 299 4.32 15.79 -1.89
CA GLN A 299 5.30 16.88 -1.71
C GLN A 299 4.64 18.26 -1.82
N GLN A 300 3.69 18.44 -2.74
CA GLN A 300 2.92 19.67 -2.88
C GLN A 300 1.98 19.94 -1.69
N SER A 301 1.36 18.92 -1.07
CA SER A 301 0.57 19.11 0.15
C SER A 301 1.45 19.42 1.36
N GLU A 302 2.57 18.69 1.53
CA GLU A 302 3.52 18.94 2.63
C GLU A 302 4.12 20.35 2.57
N GLU A 303 4.51 20.86 1.38
CA GLU A 303 5.11 22.19 1.31
C GLU A 303 4.08 23.32 1.49
N LYS A 304 2.81 23.09 1.09
CA LYS A 304 1.70 23.98 1.46
C LYS A 304 1.48 24.00 2.97
N GLU A 305 1.48 22.83 3.63
CA GLU A 305 1.38 22.75 5.09
C GLU A 305 2.53 23.50 5.76
N ARG A 306 3.79 23.26 5.36
CA ARG A 306 4.96 24.00 5.86
C ARG A 306 4.85 25.50 5.65
N ASN A 307 4.31 25.97 4.53
CA ASN A 307 4.05 27.39 4.33
C ASN A 307 2.99 27.93 5.32
N THR A 308 1.86 27.25 5.50
CA THR A 308 0.84 27.69 6.49
C THR A 308 1.35 27.63 7.93
N LEU A 309 2.32 26.76 8.25
CA LEU A 309 2.98 26.73 9.55
C LEU A 309 3.92 27.93 9.70
N ARG A 310 4.78 28.21 8.72
CA ARG A 310 5.64 29.42 8.69
C ARG A 310 4.81 30.70 8.82
N GLU A 311 3.67 30.79 8.12
CA GLU A 311 2.73 31.92 8.23
C GLU A 311 2.20 32.07 9.67
N LYS A 312 1.71 30.99 10.28
CA LYS A 312 1.28 30.99 11.69
C LYS A 312 2.41 31.41 12.63
N ASP A 313 3.63 30.90 12.44
CA ASP A 313 4.79 31.27 13.25
C ASP A 313 5.14 32.76 13.11
N THR A 314 5.01 33.35 11.91
CA THR A 314 5.18 34.81 11.74
C THR A 314 4.08 35.62 12.42
N ILE A 315 2.81 35.15 12.38
CA ILE A 315 1.70 35.80 13.09
C ILE A 315 1.89 35.70 14.61
N ILE A 316 2.29 34.54 15.12
CA ILE A 316 2.61 34.33 16.54
C ILE A 316 3.77 35.25 16.96
N SER A 317 4.82 35.37 16.13
CA SER A 317 5.94 36.28 16.40
C SER A 317 5.52 37.75 16.42
N GLN A 318 4.63 38.17 15.51
CA GLN A 318 4.06 39.52 15.48
C GLN A 318 3.19 39.81 16.71
N LEU A 319 2.34 38.86 17.11
CA LEU A 319 1.50 38.98 18.31
C LEU A 319 2.34 39.00 19.60
N GLN A 320 3.40 38.20 19.68
CA GLN A 320 4.36 38.25 20.79
C GLN A 320 5.09 39.60 20.83
N ALA A 321 5.54 40.12 19.69
CA ALA A 321 6.17 41.44 19.63
C ALA A 321 5.22 42.56 20.07
N ALA A 322 3.97 42.57 19.58
CA ALA A 322 2.94 43.54 19.96
C ALA A 322 2.55 43.44 21.44
N LEU A 323 2.52 42.23 22.01
CA LEU A 323 2.30 42.03 23.45
C LEU A 323 3.46 42.59 24.28
N GLN A 324 4.71 42.50 23.79
CA GLN A 324 5.88 43.06 24.47
C GLN A 324 5.99 44.59 24.31
N THR A 325 5.59 45.18 23.18
CA THR A 325 5.51 46.65 23.09
C THR A 325 4.42 47.18 24.02
N HIS A 326 3.24 46.55 24.05
CA HIS A 326 2.18 46.93 24.98
C HIS A 326 2.56 46.70 26.46
N SER A 327 3.35 45.67 26.79
CA SER A 327 3.83 45.45 28.16
C SER A 327 4.84 46.52 28.59
N LEU A 328 5.72 46.96 27.69
CA LEU A 328 6.65 48.07 27.89
C LEU A 328 5.91 49.41 28.01
N GLU A 329 4.95 49.69 27.13
CA GLU A 329 4.09 50.88 27.18
C GLU A 329 3.31 50.95 28.51
N ALA A 330 2.76 49.83 28.98
CA ALA A 330 2.07 49.77 30.27
C ALA A 330 3.03 49.99 31.45
N GLN A 331 4.27 49.50 31.38
CA GLN A 331 5.30 49.74 32.39
C GLN A 331 5.74 51.22 32.42
N ASP A 332 5.96 51.83 31.25
CA ASP A 332 6.38 53.23 31.11
C ASP A 332 5.26 54.21 31.54
N LEU A 333 4.00 53.92 31.20
CA LEU A 333 2.83 54.62 31.74
C LEU A 333 2.73 54.49 33.26
N THR A 334 3.00 53.29 33.81
CA THR A 334 3.01 53.07 35.27
C THR A 334 4.13 53.86 35.94
N ALA A 335 5.34 53.84 35.38
CA ALA A 335 6.49 54.62 35.87
C ALA A 335 6.21 56.13 35.81
N THR A 336 5.61 56.60 34.70
CA THR A 336 5.19 58.00 34.54
C THR A 336 4.15 58.41 35.59
N LEU A 337 3.14 57.56 35.85
CA LEU A 337 2.13 57.82 36.88
C LEU A 337 2.74 57.81 38.30
N VAL A 338 3.64 56.87 38.61
CA VAL A 338 4.34 56.83 39.90
C VAL A 338 5.23 58.07 40.09
N ALA A 339 5.99 58.47 39.07
CA ALA A 339 6.77 59.70 39.09
C ALA A 339 5.87 60.93 39.32
N ARG A 340 4.70 60.97 38.68
CA ARG A 340 3.72 62.06 38.81
C ARG A 340 2.99 62.10 40.16
N VAL A 341 2.96 60.99 40.91
CA VAL A 341 2.48 60.91 42.29
C VAL A 341 3.58 61.29 43.30
N GLN A 342 4.86 61.12 42.94
CA GLN A 342 6.01 61.54 43.75
C GLN A 342 6.43 63.00 43.49
N ALA A 343 6.10 63.54 42.31
CA ALA A 343 6.38 64.91 41.91
C ALA A 343 5.67 65.94 42.82
N GLY A 344 6.38 67.01 43.15
CA GLY A 344 5.84 68.09 43.99
C GLY A 344 4.72 68.87 43.28
N PRO A 345 3.82 69.55 44.02
CA PRO A 345 2.75 70.36 43.43
C PRO A 345 3.26 71.39 42.40
N THR A 346 4.47 71.92 42.60
CA THR A 346 5.14 72.85 41.68
C THR A 346 5.51 72.21 40.35
N GLU A 347 5.96 70.96 40.35
CA GLU A 347 6.42 70.23 39.15
C GLU A 347 5.23 69.84 38.28
N VAL A 348 4.12 69.42 38.90
CA VAL A 348 2.83 69.18 38.21
C VAL A 348 2.31 70.47 37.56
N VAL A 349 2.52 71.64 38.17
CA VAL A 349 2.15 72.95 37.59
C VAL A 349 3.03 73.30 36.38
N GLU A 350 4.34 73.06 36.42
CA GLU A 350 5.21 73.27 35.24
C GLU A 350 4.93 72.27 34.12
N GLU A 351 4.63 71.00 34.42
CA GLU A 351 4.21 70.01 33.41
C GLU A 351 2.88 70.43 32.75
N LEU A 352 1.92 70.92 33.52
CA LEU A 352 0.65 71.44 32.99
C LEU A 352 0.85 72.68 32.11
N LYS A 353 1.76 73.60 32.47
CA LYS A 353 2.16 74.74 31.60
C LYS A 353 2.81 74.25 30.30
N ALA A 354 3.74 73.31 30.37
CA ALA A 354 4.39 72.75 29.18
C ALA A 354 3.39 72.02 28.26
N ARG A 355 2.45 71.26 28.84
CA ARG A 355 1.40 70.55 28.12
C ARG A 355 0.35 71.49 27.52
N LEU A 356 0.07 72.62 28.16
CA LEU A 356 -0.75 73.71 27.61
C LEU A 356 -0.03 74.38 26.42
N ALA A 357 1.24 74.73 26.56
CA ALA A 357 2.03 75.32 25.47
C ALA A 357 2.18 74.38 24.26
N LEU A 358 2.28 73.06 24.49
CA LEU A 358 2.27 72.06 23.41
C LEU A 358 0.89 71.95 22.73
N LYS A 359 -0.20 71.94 23.51
CA LYS A 359 -1.58 72.01 22.98
C LYS A 359 -1.77 73.25 22.11
N GLU A 360 -1.29 74.40 22.57
CA GLU A 360 -1.42 75.69 21.86
C GLU A 360 -0.63 75.69 20.55
N LYS A 361 0.60 75.14 20.51
CA LYS A 361 1.35 74.90 19.26
C LYS A 361 0.61 73.99 18.29
N LEU A 362 0.07 72.85 18.75
CA LEU A 362 -0.67 71.93 17.90
C LEU A 362 -1.97 72.55 17.36
N PHE A 363 -2.62 73.43 18.12
CA PHE A 363 -3.74 74.23 17.60
C PHE A 363 -3.28 75.29 16.58
N GLN A 364 -2.14 75.95 16.81
CA GLN A 364 -1.53 76.88 15.84
C GLN A 364 -1.24 76.18 14.50
N GLU A 365 -0.66 74.98 14.56
CA GLU A 365 -0.35 74.13 13.41
C GLU A 365 -1.63 73.70 12.69
N LEU A 366 -2.62 73.13 13.39
CA LEU A 366 -3.91 72.75 12.81
C LEU A 366 -4.68 73.92 12.18
N LEU A 367 -4.62 75.12 12.76
CA LEU A 367 -5.20 76.33 12.18
C LEU A 367 -4.46 76.76 10.92
N SER A 368 -3.12 76.67 10.92
CA SER A 368 -2.31 76.98 9.74
C SER A 368 -2.55 75.98 8.60
N ASP A 369 -2.68 74.69 8.89
CA ASP A 369 -2.89 73.65 7.89
C ASP A 369 -4.33 73.67 7.36
N ARG A 370 -5.33 73.98 8.21
CA ARG A 370 -6.70 74.25 7.77
C ARG A 370 -6.79 75.52 6.92
N SER A 371 -6.01 76.56 7.22
CA SER A 371 -5.91 77.75 6.36
C SER A 371 -5.26 77.40 5.02
N ARG A 372 -4.18 76.61 5.02
CA ARG A 372 -3.51 76.12 3.82
C ARG A 372 -4.46 75.30 2.93
N GLN A 373 -5.16 74.30 3.49
CA GLN A 373 -6.17 73.52 2.78
C GLN A 373 -7.30 74.39 2.23
N SER A 374 -7.78 75.38 3.00
CA SER A 374 -8.80 76.33 2.51
C SER A 374 -8.29 77.17 1.33
N ASN A 375 -7.02 77.59 1.35
CA ASN A 375 -6.40 78.34 0.27
C ASN A 375 -6.15 77.45 -0.97
N GLU A 376 -5.71 76.21 -0.78
CA GLU A 376 -5.53 75.20 -1.83
C GLU A 376 -6.88 74.87 -2.51
N HIS A 377 -7.94 74.65 -1.74
CA HIS A 377 -9.30 74.46 -2.28
C HIS A 377 -9.83 75.71 -2.98
N GLN A 378 -9.57 76.92 -2.45
CA GLN A 378 -9.97 78.16 -3.12
C GLN A 378 -9.20 78.38 -4.43
N ALA A 379 -7.92 77.99 -4.49
CA ALA A 379 -7.14 77.99 -5.72
C ALA A 379 -7.67 76.97 -6.74
N GLN A 380 -7.97 75.74 -6.31
CA GLN A 380 -8.60 74.70 -7.15
C GLN A 380 -9.96 75.15 -7.71
N VAL A 381 -10.80 75.80 -6.89
CA VAL A 381 -12.07 76.38 -7.34
C VAL A 381 -11.84 77.51 -8.33
N GLN A 382 -10.85 78.39 -8.11
CA GLN A 382 -10.51 79.45 -9.04
C GLN A 382 -9.96 78.90 -10.38
N GLU A 383 -9.17 77.82 -10.35
CA GLU A 383 -8.70 77.12 -11.55
C GLU A 383 -9.85 76.43 -12.31
N MET A 384 -10.80 75.81 -11.60
CA MET A 384 -12.02 75.29 -12.20
C MET A 384 -12.87 76.41 -12.82
N LEU A 385 -12.99 77.57 -12.17
CA LEU A 385 -13.69 78.73 -12.74
C LEU A 385 -12.95 79.33 -13.95
N ASN A 386 -11.62 79.36 -13.93
CA ASN A 386 -10.82 79.82 -15.07
C ASN A 386 -10.92 78.85 -16.26
N THR A 387 -10.88 77.54 -16.02
CA THR A 387 -11.03 76.52 -17.08
C THR A 387 -12.46 76.40 -17.59
N LEU A 388 -13.48 76.61 -16.73
CA LEU A 388 -14.85 76.81 -17.17
C LEU A 388 -14.97 78.07 -18.02
N SER A 389 -14.40 79.21 -17.60
CA SER A 389 -14.43 80.45 -18.38
C SER A 389 -13.73 80.29 -19.75
N SER A 390 -12.62 79.56 -19.84
CA SER A 390 -12.00 79.25 -21.14
C SER A 390 -12.88 78.33 -22.00
N LYS A 391 -13.58 77.36 -21.39
CA LYS A 391 -14.55 76.51 -22.09
C LYS A 391 -15.77 77.29 -22.55
N ASP A 392 -16.25 78.24 -21.75
CA ASP A 392 -17.34 79.15 -22.10
C ASP A 392 -16.93 80.12 -23.21
N GLN A 393 -15.66 80.53 -23.30
CA GLN A 393 -15.13 81.27 -24.46
C GLN A 393 -15.11 80.39 -25.73
N TYR A 394 -14.63 79.14 -25.65
CA TYR A 394 -14.71 78.17 -26.76
C TYR A 394 -16.16 77.87 -27.18
N LEU A 395 -17.07 77.75 -26.21
CA LEU A 395 -18.50 77.57 -26.46
C LEU A 395 -19.12 78.85 -27.02
N GLN A 396 -18.72 80.06 -26.61
CA GLN A 396 -19.17 81.30 -27.24
C GLN A 396 -18.73 81.39 -28.71
N VAL A 397 -17.46 81.07 -29.02
CA VAL A 397 -16.97 81.02 -30.41
C VAL A 397 -17.75 79.98 -31.23
N SER A 398 -18.13 78.85 -30.63
CA SER A 398 -18.96 77.83 -31.28
C SER A 398 -20.45 78.24 -31.38
N HIS A 399 -20.97 78.97 -30.40
CA HIS A 399 -22.36 79.43 -30.32
C HIS A 399 -22.64 80.64 -31.23
N VAL A 400 -21.62 81.39 -31.68
CA VAL A 400 -21.78 82.32 -32.81
C VAL A 400 -22.28 81.59 -34.08
N ALA A 401 -22.04 80.28 -34.20
CA ALA A 401 -22.61 79.42 -35.24
C ALA A 401 -23.90 78.66 -34.81
N GLY A 402 -24.50 78.98 -33.65
CA GLY A 402 -25.54 78.14 -33.03
C GLY A 402 -26.54 78.82 -32.08
N ILE A 403 -26.66 80.16 -32.04
CA ILE A 403 -27.67 80.86 -31.23
C ILE A 403 -28.96 81.09 -32.04
N VAL A 404 -29.86 80.11 -31.97
CA VAL A 404 -31.31 80.32 -32.09
C VAL A 404 -32.01 79.46 -31.02
N GLU A 405 -32.93 80.09 -30.27
CA GLU A 405 -33.94 79.54 -29.34
C GLU A 405 -33.67 79.29 -27.83
N MET A 406 -34.67 79.75 -27.06
CA MET A 406 -35.18 79.28 -25.77
C MET A 406 -34.34 79.32 -24.47
N GLN A 407 -34.17 80.56 -24.00
CA GLN A 407 -34.55 80.99 -22.63
C GLN A 407 -35.61 80.13 -21.90
N LEU A 408 -35.43 79.80 -20.59
CA LEU A 408 -36.34 80.18 -19.47
C LEU A 408 -35.94 79.67 -18.04
N LYS A 409 -36.22 80.51 -17.02
CA LYS A 409 -36.63 80.22 -15.60
C LYS A 409 -35.71 79.49 -14.56
N LYS A 410 -35.03 80.36 -13.79
CA LYS A 410 -34.73 80.40 -12.32
C LYS A 410 -35.92 80.09 -11.35
N PRO A 411 -35.80 80.15 -9.97
CA PRO A 411 -34.76 79.72 -8.98
C PRO A 411 -35.36 79.25 -7.59
N SER A 412 -34.68 79.56 -6.45
CA SER A 412 -35.13 79.67 -5.02
C SER A 412 -35.07 78.42 -4.12
N SER A 413 -34.91 78.48 -2.77
CA SER A 413 -34.54 79.50 -1.73
C SER A 413 -34.18 78.72 -0.43
N ARG A 414 -33.14 78.93 0.41
CA ARG A 414 -32.56 80.08 1.15
C ARG A 414 -33.27 80.41 2.50
N TYR A 415 -32.47 80.53 3.58
CA TYR A 415 -32.76 81.05 4.96
C TYR A 415 -33.28 80.07 6.05
N LEU A 416 -33.04 80.26 7.38
CA LEU A 416 -32.26 81.25 8.17
C LEU A 416 -31.75 80.67 9.53
N PHE A 417 -31.01 81.47 10.30
CA PHE A 417 -30.48 81.20 11.66
C PHE A 417 -30.98 82.28 12.65
N HIS A 418 -31.42 81.95 13.87
CA HIS A 418 -31.47 82.90 15.01
C HIS A 418 -31.72 82.24 16.41
N LEU A 419 -30.75 82.43 17.31
CA LEU A 419 -30.82 82.80 18.75
C LEU A 419 -31.85 82.17 19.74
N PHE A 420 -31.32 81.33 20.66
CA PHE A 420 -31.12 81.60 22.10
C PHE A 420 -32.30 81.89 23.08
N SER A 421 -32.45 81.02 24.12
CA SER A 421 -33.04 81.28 25.47
C SER A 421 -34.57 81.57 25.55
N MET A 422 -35.41 81.08 26.49
CA MET A 422 -35.39 80.16 27.67
C MET A 422 -36.89 79.86 28.02
N ALA A 423 -37.35 79.00 28.95
CA ALA A 423 -36.83 77.93 29.84
C ALA A 423 -38.04 77.10 30.37
N SER A 424 -37.78 76.02 31.14
CA SER A 424 -38.76 75.19 31.89
C SER A 424 -39.76 74.36 31.04
N SER A 425 -40.02 73.07 31.27
CA SER A 425 -39.56 72.07 32.27
C SER A 425 -39.86 70.64 31.71
N LEU A 426 -39.81 69.46 32.36
CA LEU A 426 -39.74 69.06 33.77
C LEU A 426 -39.23 67.60 33.94
N ALA A 427 -38.14 67.37 34.68
CA ALA A 427 -37.72 66.09 35.33
C ALA A 427 -37.44 64.85 34.43
N PRO A 428 -36.81 63.76 34.94
CA PRO A 428 -36.24 63.53 36.30
C PRO A 428 -34.74 63.12 36.37
N SER A 429 -34.22 63.16 37.61
CA SER A 429 -33.01 62.56 38.24
C SER A 429 -32.08 61.61 37.44
N PRO A 430 -30.74 61.70 37.62
CA PRO A 430 -30.06 60.68 38.46
C PRO A 430 -28.79 61.11 39.24
N VAL A 431 -28.75 60.82 40.55
CA VAL A 431 -27.58 60.45 41.40
C VAL A 431 -28.14 59.71 42.63
N ASP A 432 -27.54 58.69 43.26
CA ASP A 432 -26.20 58.58 43.86
C ASP A 432 -25.85 57.10 44.18
N MET A 433 -24.57 56.83 44.49
CA MET A 433 -24.09 55.54 45.00
C MET A 433 -23.05 55.76 46.12
N ILE A 434 -22.95 54.80 47.06
CA ILE A 434 -21.92 54.61 48.12
C ILE A 434 -22.30 55.10 49.54
N PHE A 435 -22.72 54.13 50.36
CA PHE A 435 -22.41 53.88 51.79
C PHE A 435 -22.28 55.03 52.82
N THR A 436 -23.16 54.98 53.84
CA THR A 436 -22.77 54.77 55.26
C THR A 436 -23.85 53.89 55.93
N VAL A 437 -23.60 52.61 56.23
CA VAL A 437 -23.02 52.09 57.50
C VAL A 437 -23.83 52.44 58.77
N PHE A 438 -24.56 51.46 59.34
CA PHE A 438 -24.25 50.87 60.65
C PHE A 438 -25.03 49.55 60.89
N PHE A 439 -24.70 48.83 61.98
CA PHE A 439 -25.15 47.47 62.36
C PHE A 439 -24.82 46.33 61.36
N ILE A 440 -23.77 45.52 61.49
CA ILE A 440 -23.22 44.68 62.61
C ILE A 440 -23.79 43.25 62.61
N ARG A 441 -22.96 42.31 62.12
CA ARG A 441 -22.62 41.02 62.74
C ARG A 441 -23.78 40.16 63.27
N GLN A 442 -24.38 39.33 62.42
CA GLN A 442 -24.87 38.00 62.83
C GLN A 442 -24.83 36.97 61.68
N GLU A 443 -23.62 36.59 61.28
CA GLU A 443 -23.38 35.37 60.50
C GLU A 443 -22.46 34.45 61.31
N LEU A 444 -23.06 33.62 62.17
CA LEU A 444 -22.40 32.49 62.83
C LEU A 444 -23.41 31.59 63.57
N MET A 445 -23.23 30.28 63.42
CA MET A 445 -23.71 29.20 64.29
C MET A 445 -25.20 28.83 64.23
N LEU A 446 -25.55 28.00 63.23
CA LEU A 446 -25.83 26.57 63.42
C LEU A 446 -25.35 25.82 62.15
N VAL A 447 -24.70 24.66 62.18
CA VAL A 447 -24.05 23.93 63.29
C VAL A 447 -22.95 23.01 62.72
N GLN A 448 -22.13 22.40 63.60
CA GLN A 448 -21.41 21.11 63.47
C GLN A 448 -21.89 20.20 62.31
N GLU A 449 -21.07 19.37 61.65
CA GLU A 449 -19.85 18.63 62.05
C GLU A 449 -19.14 18.19 60.72
N GLU A 450 -17.88 17.78 60.61
CA GLU A 450 -16.85 17.38 61.58
C GLU A 450 -15.50 18.02 61.22
N ALA A 451 -14.62 18.23 62.21
CA ALA A 451 -13.21 18.53 61.98
C ALA A 451 -12.36 17.68 62.93
N MET A 452 -12.23 16.39 62.62
CA MET A 452 -11.39 15.44 63.35
C MET A 452 -10.70 14.47 62.37
N GLN A 453 -9.40 14.27 62.57
CA GLN A 453 -8.54 13.34 61.82
C GLN A 453 -8.77 11.88 62.31
N PRO A 454 -8.19 10.81 61.69
CA PRO A 454 -7.18 10.79 60.63
C PRO A 454 -7.39 9.73 59.51
N SER A 455 -6.37 9.58 58.64
CA SER A 455 -5.93 8.32 58.02
C SER A 455 -6.94 7.46 57.23
N SER A 456 -6.99 7.68 55.91
CA SER A 456 -6.61 6.64 54.93
C SER A 456 -6.46 7.27 53.54
N ASN A 457 -7.47 8.04 53.14
CA ASN A 457 -7.78 8.36 51.75
C ASN A 457 -6.73 9.21 51.03
N GLU A 458 -6.02 10.12 51.71
CA GLU A 458 -4.91 10.87 51.09
C GLU A 458 -3.71 9.95 50.81
N SER A 459 -3.36 9.06 51.74
CA SER A 459 -2.30 8.06 51.51
C SER A 459 -2.71 7.00 50.48
N GLU A 460 -4.01 6.71 50.34
CA GLU A 460 -4.54 5.87 49.26
C GLU A 460 -4.50 6.59 47.91
N ALA A 461 -4.80 7.89 47.86
CA ALA A 461 -4.69 8.70 46.65
C ALA A 461 -3.23 8.86 46.19
N GLU A 462 -2.30 9.12 47.12
CA GLU A 462 -0.86 9.14 46.86
C GLU A 462 -0.34 7.75 46.47
N MET A 463 -0.78 6.68 47.14
CA MET A 463 -0.42 5.30 46.78
C MET A 463 -0.97 4.91 45.41
N MET A 464 -2.20 5.31 45.06
CA MET A 464 -2.79 5.09 43.73
C MET A 464 -2.04 5.90 42.66
N ALA A 465 -1.70 7.16 42.91
CA ALA A 465 -0.89 7.97 41.99
C ALA A 465 0.50 7.35 41.78
N LEU A 466 1.19 6.93 42.85
CA LEU A 466 2.47 6.23 42.77
C LEU A 466 2.35 4.85 42.11
N GLN A 467 1.21 4.17 42.26
CA GLN A 467 0.93 2.90 41.59
C GLN A 467 0.64 3.09 40.10
N GLU A 468 -0.04 4.16 39.71
CA GLU A 468 -0.23 4.57 38.32
C GLU A 468 1.11 5.00 37.67
N GLU A 469 1.92 5.80 38.37
CA GLU A 469 3.28 6.14 37.91
C GLU A 469 4.16 4.89 37.79
N LEU A 470 4.13 3.97 38.75
CA LEU A 470 4.88 2.71 38.68
C LEU A 470 4.39 1.83 37.52
N GLN A 471 3.08 1.74 37.26
CA GLN A 471 2.54 1.05 36.09
C GLN A 471 2.94 1.74 34.78
N LEU A 472 2.98 3.07 34.74
CA LEU A 472 3.42 3.86 33.59
C LEU A 472 4.93 3.67 33.34
N VAL A 473 5.74 3.63 34.38
CA VAL A 473 7.19 3.35 34.31
C VAL A 473 7.43 1.93 33.83
N GLN A 474 6.77 0.91 34.40
CA GLN A 474 6.88 -0.47 33.90
C GLN A 474 6.38 -0.61 32.46
N LYS A 475 5.35 0.13 32.05
CA LYS A 475 4.87 0.15 30.66
C LYS A 475 5.94 0.75 29.73
N LYS A 476 6.50 1.91 30.08
CA LYS A 476 7.62 2.53 29.36
C LYS A 476 8.88 1.66 29.34
N GLU A 477 9.13 0.89 30.41
CA GLU A 477 10.24 -0.07 30.46
C GLU A 477 9.99 -1.22 29.48
N ARG A 478 8.79 -1.83 29.47
CA ARG A 478 8.42 -2.86 28.49
C ARG A 478 8.50 -2.33 27.05
N GLU A 479 8.04 -1.11 26.79
CA GLU A 479 8.16 -0.43 25.51
C GLU A 479 9.63 -0.19 25.11
N ALA A 480 10.50 0.17 26.06
CA ALA A 480 11.94 0.32 25.85
C ALA A 480 12.64 -1.03 25.61
N GLN A 481 12.27 -2.10 26.33
CA GLN A 481 12.78 -3.45 26.13
C GLN A 481 12.38 -3.99 24.73
N VAL A 482 11.14 -3.77 24.30
CA VAL A 482 10.68 -4.09 22.93
C VAL A 482 11.42 -3.24 21.89
N SER A 483 11.69 -1.97 22.16
CA SER A 483 12.48 -1.09 21.29
C SER A 483 13.93 -1.57 21.14
N LEU A 484 14.57 -2.00 22.23
CA LEU A 484 15.91 -2.58 22.22
C LEU A 484 15.95 -3.95 21.52
N TRP A 485 14.95 -4.80 21.73
CA TRP A 485 14.83 -6.10 21.06
C TRP A 485 14.63 -5.95 19.55
N THR A 486 13.72 -5.08 19.12
CA THR A 486 13.49 -4.80 17.70
C THR A 486 14.69 -4.11 17.04
N LEU A 487 15.41 -3.23 17.75
CA LEU A 487 16.67 -2.65 17.26
C LEU A 487 17.77 -3.73 17.11
N GLY A 488 17.93 -4.61 18.11
CA GLY A 488 18.87 -5.73 18.06
C GLY A 488 18.54 -6.75 16.98
N GLN A 489 17.25 -6.98 16.68
CA GLN A 489 16.82 -7.83 15.57
C GLN A 489 17.05 -7.16 14.21
N LYS A 490 16.79 -5.84 14.07
CA LYS A 490 17.20 -5.06 12.88
C LYS A 490 18.71 -5.14 12.64
N HIS A 491 19.52 -5.02 13.69
CA HIS A 491 20.98 -5.07 13.57
C HIS A 491 21.50 -6.44 13.10
N LYS A 492 20.86 -7.54 13.54
CA LYS A 492 21.13 -8.91 13.05
C LYS A 492 20.69 -9.07 11.59
N ASN A 493 19.50 -8.59 11.24
CA ASN A 493 18.99 -8.66 9.87
C ASN A 493 19.87 -7.87 8.88
N ASN A 494 20.37 -6.69 9.25
CA ASN A 494 21.28 -5.91 8.41
C ASN A 494 22.59 -6.65 8.13
N CYS A 495 23.24 -7.19 9.17
CA CYS A 495 24.47 -7.98 9.01
C CYS A 495 24.28 -9.22 8.10
N VAL A 496 23.11 -9.87 8.19
CA VAL A 496 22.72 -10.99 7.31
C VAL A 496 22.49 -10.52 5.86
N LEU A 497 21.87 -9.36 5.66
CA LEU A 497 21.67 -8.78 4.34
C LEU A 497 23.00 -8.36 3.69
N GLU A 498 23.91 -7.76 4.44
CA GLU A 498 25.28 -7.43 4.00
C GLU A 498 26.05 -8.69 3.58
N GLN A 499 25.97 -9.77 4.36
CA GLN A 499 26.57 -11.07 4.01
C GLN A 499 25.94 -11.64 2.73
N LEU A 500 24.62 -11.64 2.61
CA LEU A 500 23.91 -12.16 1.44
C LEU A 500 24.23 -11.35 0.16
N VAL A 501 24.33 -10.02 0.24
CA VAL A 501 24.78 -9.16 -0.85
C VAL A 501 26.24 -9.45 -1.21
N SER A 502 27.11 -9.73 -0.23
CA SER A 502 28.50 -10.11 -0.50
C SER A 502 28.64 -11.45 -1.23
N GLU A 503 27.83 -12.45 -0.90
CA GLU A 503 27.80 -13.74 -1.60
C GLU A 503 27.16 -13.62 -3.00
N TYR A 504 26.11 -12.80 -3.15
CA TYR A 504 25.50 -12.49 -4.44
C TYR A 504 26.50 -11.82 -5.40
N ASN A 505 27.32 -10.89 -4.90
CA ASN A 505 28.36 -10.24 -5.70
C ASN A 505 29.45 -11.24 -6.14
N LYS A 506 29.92 -12.12 -5.24
CA LYS A 506 30.87 -13.21 -5.58
C LYS A 506 30.30 -14.15 -6.65
N LEU A 507 29.03 -14.52 -6.54
CA LEU A 507 28.31 -15.33 -7.52
C LEU A 507 28.22 -14.64 -8.90
N ASN A 508 27.95 -13.33 -8.91
CA ASN A 508 27.88 -12.53 -10.14
C ASN A 508 29.27 -12.40 -10.80
N ASP A 509 30.34 -12.21 -10.01
CA ASP A 509 31.71 -12.17 -10.54
C ASP A 509 32.20 -13.54 -11.05
N ALA A 510 31.86 -14.64 -10.38
CA ALA A 510 32.11 -15.99 -10.90
C ALA A 510 31.39 -16.22 -12.26
N LEU A 511 30.11 -15.81 -12.37
CA LEU A 511 29.36 -15.87 -13.62
C LEU A 511 29.93 -14.97 -14.73
N ARG A 512 30.54 -13.83 -14.37
CA ARG A 512 31.27 -12.96 -15.33
C ARG A 512 32.55 -13.63 -15.84
N VAL A 513 33.28 -14.37 -14.99
CA VAL A 513 34.44 -15.16 -15.42
C VAL A 513 33.98 -16.31 -16.31
N GLU A 514 32.96 -17.07 -15.91
CA GLU A 514 32.38 -18.16 -16.72
C GLU A 514 31.95 -17.67 -18.12
N LYS A 515 31.31 -16.50 -18.23
CA LYS A 515 30.96 -15.91 -19.53
C LYS A 515 32.18 -15.56 -20.40
N ARG A 516 33.29 -15.13 -19.81
CA ARG A 516 34.56 -14.92 -20.54
C ARG A 516 35.16 -16.27 -20.98
N LEU A 517 35.07 -17.30 -20.16
CA LEU A 517 35.54 -18.64 -20.51
C LEU A 517 34.76 -19.23 -21.69
N TYR A 518 33.43 -19.12 -21.71
CA TYR A 518 32.65 -19.53 -22.90
C TYR A 518 33.02 -18.69 -24.15
N GLN A 519 33.30 -17.39 -24.00
CA GLN A 519 33.79 -16.55 -25.11
C GLN A 519 35.17 -16.98 -25.60
N ASN A 520 36.11 -17.31 -24.71
CA ASN A 520 37.41 -17.89 -25.04
C ASN A 520 37.25 -19.21 -25.79
N LEU A 521 36.49 -20.17 -25.23
CA LEU A 521 36.22 -21.48 -25.83
C LEU A 521 35.61 -21.36 -27.22
N THR A 522 34.65 -20.45 -27.41
CA THR A 522 34.03 -20.17 -28.72
C THR A 522 35.04 -19.60 -29.72
N HIS A 523 35.95 -18.72 -29.28
CA HIS A 523 37.00 -18.16 -30.12
C HIS A 523 38.13 -19.15 -30.44
N MET A 524 38.41 -20.10 -29.54
CA MET A 524 39.38 -21.18 -29.78
C MET A 524 38.83 -22.26 -30.72
N HIS A 525 37.51 -22.50 -30.72
CA HIS A 525 36.83 -23.36 -31.69
C HIS A 525 36.82 -22.82 -33.13
N THR A 526 37.14 -21.53 -33.36
CA THR A 526 37.23 -20.95 -34.71
C THR A 526 38.65 -20.89 -35.27
N LYS A 527 39.64 -21.49 -34.60
CA LYS A 527 41.03 -21.59 -35.06
C LYS A 527 41.42 -23.06 -35.23
N SER A 528 41.91 -23.39 -36.42
CA SER A 528 42.17 -24.77 -36.85
C SER A 528 43.22 -25.51 -36.01
N ASP A 529 43.22 -26.84 -36.17
CA ASP A 529 43.89 -27.82 -35.33
C ASP A 529 45.38 -27.52 -35.04
N SER A 530 45.69 -27.45 -33.75
CA SER A 530 47.04 -27.44 -33.20
C SER A 530 47.03 -28.11 -31.83
N SER A 531 48.13 -28.78 -31.45
CA SER A 531 48.23 -29.44 -30.14
C SER A 531 48.12 -28.45 -28.96
N GLU A 532 48.44 -27.18 -29.20
CA GLU A 532 48.32 -26.07 -28.26
C GLU A 532 46.85 -25.76 -27.94
N ASN A 533 45.95 -25.87 -28.92
CA ASN A 533 44.50 -25.70 -28.71
C ASN A 533 43.95 -26.79 -27.77
N ILE A 534 44.38 -28.04 -27.93
CA ILE A 534 43.98 -29.15 -27.03
C ILE A 534 44.48 -28.90 -25.59
N GLN A 535 45.69 -28.38 -25.41
CA GLN A 535 46.21 -28.04 -24.07
C GLN A 535 45.47 -26.86 -23.46
N ALA A 536 45.18 -25.81 -24.25
CA ALA A 536 44.38 -24.68 -23.82
C ALA A 536 42.96 -25.10 -23.36
N LEU A 537 42.30 -25.97 -24.14
CA LEU A 537 40.99 -26.54 -23.80
C LEU A 537 41.01 -27.34 -22.49
N HIS A 538 42.10 -28.05 -22.17
CA HIS A 538 42.24 -28.71 -20.87
C HIS A 538 42.42 -27.69 -19.72
N THR A 539 43.27 -26.67 -19.90
CA THR A 539 43.44 -25.64 -18.86
C THR A 539 42.18 -24.82 -18.60
N GLU A 540 41.36 -24.57 -19.62
CA GLU A 540 40.06 -23.90 -19.45
C GLU A 540 38.99 -24.85 -18.88
N LEU A 541 39.06 -26.15 -19.16
CA LEU A 541 38.20 -27.15 -18.50
C LEU A 541 38.52 -27.25 -16.99
N ASP A 542 39.79 -27.19 -16.62
CA ASP A 542 40.21 -27.17 -15.21
C ASP A 542 39.83 -25.85 -14.52
N SER A 543 39.87 -24.71 -15.23
CA SER A 543 39.41 -23.42 -14.71
C SER A 543 37.89 -23.41 -14.48
N VAL A 544 37.10 -23.97 -15.40
CA VAL A 544 35.65 -24.20 -15.23
C VAL A 544 35.36 -25.15 -14.08
N GLN A 545 36.13 -26.25 -13.91
CA GLN A 545 35.97 -27.15 -12.76
C GLN A 545 36.29 -26.47 -11.42
N ALA A 546 37.30 -25.58 -11.37
CA ALA A 546 37.63 -24.83 -10.18
C ALA A 546 36.53 -23.83 -9.80
N LEU A 547 36.02 -23.06 -10.77
CA LEU A 547 34.89 -22.14 -10.58
C LEU A 547 33.63 -22.88 -10.14
N ARG A 548 33.33 -24.03 -10.75
CA ARG A 548 32.20 -24.88 -10.36
C ARG A 548 32.28 -25.30 -8.89
N ARG A 549 33.44 -25.73 -8.40
CA ARG A 549 33.64 -26.06 -6.97
C ARG A 549 33.41 -24.86 -6.06
N GLN A 550 33.90 -23.66 -6.46
CA GLN A 550 33.65 -22.43 -5.71
C GLN A 550 32.16 -22.04 -5.67
N LEU A 551 31.44 -22.20 -6.78
CA LEU A 551 29.98 -21.99 -6.86
C LEU A 551 29.21 -22.99 -5.97
N GLU A 552 29.59 -24.26 -6.00
CA GLU A 552 29.02 -25.31 -5.15
C GLU A 552 29.26 -25.02 -3.65
N GLU A 553 30.43 -24.49 -3.27
CA GLU A 553 30.70 -23.99 -1.91
C GLU A 553 29.86 -22.77 -1.52
N VAL A 554 29.76 -21.74 -2.36
CA VAL A 554 28.95 -20.53 -2.09
C VAL A 554 27.47 -20.88 -1.91
N LEU A 555 26.95 -21.78 -2.75
CA LEU A 555 25.58 -22.29 -2.63
C LEU A 555 25.37 -23.10 -1.34
N ALA A 556 26.36 -23.89 -0.91
CA ALA A 556 26.30 -24.61 0.37
C ALA A 556 26.30 -23.64 1.57
N ARG A 557 27.16 -22.61 1.56
CA ARG A 557 27.21 -21.56 2.59
C ARG A 557 25.89 -20.80 2.67
N THR A 558 25.35 -20.37 1.53
CA THR A 558 24.06 -19.66 1.45
C THR A 558 22.89 -20.53 1.97
N ARG A 559 22.83 -21.81 1.61
CA ARG A 559 21.82 -22.76 2.13
C ARG A 559 21.91 -22.93 3.65
N ASN A 560 23.12 -23.08 4.20
CA ASN A 560 23.32 -23.19 5.64
C ASN A 560 22.89 -21.90 6.37
N MET A 561 23.20 -20.72 5.82
CA MET A 561 22.74 -19.44 6.36
C MET A 561 21.20 -19.35 6.35
N ALA A 562 20.54 -19.66 5.23
CA ALA A 562 19.09 -19.69 5.15
C ALA A 562 18.44 -20.61 6.20
N LEU A 563 18.99 -21.82 6.41
CA LEU A 563 18.53 -22.74 7.46
C LEU A 563 18.74 -22.21 8.89
N THR A 564 19.76 -21.38 9.13
CA THR A 564 19.90 -20.72 10.44
C THR A 564 18.88 -19.60 10.65
N LEU A 565 18.51 -18.87 9.60
CA LEU A 565 17.47 -17.83 9.64
C LEU A 565 16.08 -18.43 9.84
N GLU A 566 15.77 -19.52 9.14
CA GLU A 566 14.52 -20.26 9.31
C GLU A 566 14.34 -20.78 10.75
N ARG A 567 15.42 -21.31 11.35
CA ARG A 567 15.46 -21.72 12.76
C ARG A 567 15.39 -20.55 13.74
N ALA A 568 15.81 -19.35 13.35
CA ALA A 568 15.68 -18.15 14.17
C ALA A 568 14.25 -17.59 14.13
N ALA A 569 13.62 -17.56 12.95
CA ALA A 569 12.21 -17.19 12.78
C ALA A 569 11.29 -18.14 13.57
N LYS A 570 11.50 -19.46 13.44
CA LYS A 570 10.81 -20.50 14.22
C LYS A 570 11.12 -20.49 15.73
N LYS A 571 11.92 -19.54 16.22
CA LYS A 571 12.27 -19.33 17.64
C LYS A 571 11.80 -17.98 18.20
N GLN A 572 11.08 -17.15 17.45
CA GLN A 572 10.34 -16.05 18.08
C GLN A 572 9.20 -16.63 18.94
N PRO A 573 9.15 -16.32 20.25
CA PRO A 573 7.97 -16.61 21.05
C PRO A 573 6.87 -15.62 20.67
N ASP A 574 5.65 -16.14 20.49
CA ASP A 574 4.48 -15.31 20.22
C ASP A 574 4.06 -14.57 21.50
N PHE A 575 4.34 -13.27 21.56
CA PHE A 575 4.03 -12.38 22.68
C PHE A 575 2.97 -11.33 22.28
N GLY A 576 1.89 -11.80 21.64
CA GLY A 576 0.62 -11.08 21.58
C GLY A 576 -0.24 -11.38 22.82
N GLY A 577 -0.36 -10.43 23.75
CA GLY A 577 -1.20 -10.58 24.94
C GLY A 577 -2.69 -10.35 24.67
N GLY A 578 -3.56 -11.02 25.42
CA GLY A 578 -5.00 -10.83 25.36
C GLY A 578 -5.73 -11.55 26.50
N ASP A 579 -6.04 -10.82 27.57
CA ASP A 579 -6.84 -11.34 28.69
C ASP A 579 -8.27 -11.67 28.24
N GLY A 580 -8.74 -12.87 28.58
CA GLY A 580 -10.08 -13.35 28.23
C GLY A 580 -10.57 -14.37 29.25
N GLN A 581 -11.54 -13.98 30.07
CA GLN A 581 -12.07 -14.81 31.16
C GLN A 581 -12.86 -16.01 30.61
N GLY A 582 -12.59 -17.22 31.12
CA GLY A 582 -13.18 -18.46 30.60
C GLY A 582 -13.18 -19.60 31.60
N ALA A 583 -13.86 -19.43 32.74
CA ALA A 583 -13.94 -20.44 33.80
C ALA A 583 -14.77 -21.68 33.37
N ALA A 584 -14.09 -22.66 32.76
CA ALA A 584 -14.71 -23.90 32.26
C ALA A 584 -15.14 -24.87 33.37
N CYS A 585 -16.27 -24.58 34.02
CA CYS A 585 -16.93 -25.46 34.97
C CYS A 585 -17.31 -26.81 34.32
N ARG A 586 -16.61 -27.89 34.68
CA ARG A 586 -16.89 -29.24 34.20
C ARG A 586 -18.16 -29.82 34.83
N HIS A 587 -19.33 -29.47 34.31
CA HIS A 587 -20.54 -30.25 34.59
C HIS A 587 -20.48 -31.58 33.85
N LYS A 588 -20.43 -32.67 34.62
CA LYS A 588 -20.74 -34.01 34.09
C LYS A 588 -22.25 -34.11 33.93
N HIS A 589 -22.72 -34.57 32.77
CA HIS A 589 -24.05 -35.17 32.68
C HIS A 589 -23.93 -36.65 32.32
N TYR A 590 -24.51 -37.48 33.19
CA TYR A 590 -24.94 -38.83 32.86
C TYR A 590 -26.23 -38.78 32.04
N SER A 591 -26.51 -39.86 31.30
CA SER A 591 -27.82 -40.43 30.93
C SER A 591 -28.98 -39.47 30.58
N GLN A 592 -29.69 -39.69 29.47
CA GLN A 592 -30.13 -40.99 28.93
C GLN A 592 -29.89 -41.14 27.42
#